data_AF-A0A2H6K9G0-F1
#
_entry.id   AF-A0A2H6K9G0-F1
#
_cell.length_a   1.000
_cell.length_b   1.000
_cell.length_c   1.000
_cell.angle_alpha   90.00
_cell.angle_beta   90.00
_cell.angle_gamma   90.00
#
_symmetry.space_group_name_H-M   'P 1'
#
loop_
_entity.id
_entity.type
_entity.pdbx_description
1 polymer ?
#
loop_
_entity_poly.entity_id
_entity_poly.type
_entity_poly.pdbx_seq_one_letter_code
_entity_poly.pdbx_strand_id
1 'polypeptide(L)'
;MVYKSLTDVPHNLKEGIDWLIALRGTDAESNLKAMGAAVYKFLADKPVGKMELPALEKVKRISKEFVKNPELKNMVPANMMVKRFNTPMNKNLSGYARYISTVRESDYDNVLQTKGLTAETVAENLSDVVDGCEKFLEKIKSPDEYKSAYSSKATWDRSCAKDPEACAVVLVGIAPMLYTGLRCLREASHDDTLPVSPFAPCTGLGYVLRAAGYDGSECCAKISGSYVLKALKGVDKGLLGIIYDLAGFWAFY
;
A
#
# COMPACT_ATOMS: atom_id res chain seq x y z
N MET A 1 -6.40 -0.23 20.00
CA MET A 1 -6.96 1.14 19.91
C MET A 1 -7.70 1.22 18.58
N VAL A 2 -8.90 1.81 18.53
CA VAL A 2 -9.67 1.94 17.27
C VAL A 2 -9.59 3.38 16.80
N TYR A 3 -9.14 3.60 15.57
CA TYR A 3 -8.99 4.91 14.95
C TYR A 3 -10.35 5.56 14.68
N LYS A 4 -10.38 6.87 14.81
CA LYS A 4 -11.61 7.67 14.69
C LYS A 4 -11.54 8.66 13.54
N SER A 5 -10.38 8.81 12.91
CA SER A 5 -10.15 9.68 11.77
C SER A 5 -9.34 8.99 10.68
N LEU A 6 -9.61 9.30 9.41
CA LEU A 6 -8.76 8.93 8.26
C LEU A 6 -7.42 9.70 8.25
N THR A 7 -7.23 10.66 9.13
CA THR A 7 -5.92 11.29 9.35
C THR A 7 -5.07 10.52 10.38
N ASP A 8 -5.67 9.57 11.10
CA ASP A 8 -4.91 8.64 11.93
C ASP A 8 -4.14 7.68 10.99
N VAL A 9 -2.87 7.46 11.25
CA VAL A 9 -1.98 6.76 10.32
C VAL A 9 -1.92 5.27 10.64
N PRO A 10 -2.18 4.38 9.66
CA PRO A 10 -1.95 2.95 9.78
C PRO A 10 -0.48 2.56 10.05
N HIS A 11 -0.25 1.53 10.86
CA HIS A 11 1.08 1.03 11.22
C HIS A 11 1.43 -0.32 10.59
N ASN A 12 0.47 -1.00 9.98
CA ASN A 12 0.66 -2.27 9.29
C ASN A 12 -0.31 -2.41 8.11
N LEU A 13 -0.14 -3.47 7.33
CA LEU A 13 -0.94 -3.72 6.14
C LEU A 13 -2.44 -3.86 6.44
N LYS A 14 -2.82 -4.58 7.50
CA LYS A 14 -4.22 -4.76 7.90
C LYS A 14 -4.86 -3.40 8.19
N GLU A 15 -4.20 -2.56 8.98
CA GLU A 15 -4.67 -1.20 9.28
C GLU A 15 -4.75 -0.35 8.01
N GLY A 16 -3.81 -0.51 7.07
CA GLY A 16 -3.83 0.19 5.78
C GLY A 16 -5.02 -0.22 4.91
N ILE A 17 -5.36 -1.51 4.89
CA ILE A 17 -6.55 -2.01 4.20
C ILE A 17 -7.82 -1.53 4.92
N ASP A 18 -7.89 -1.63 6.24
CA ASP A 18 -9.00 -1.10 7.03
C ASP A 18 -9.22 0.40 6.76
N TRP A 19 -8.13 1.18 6.61
CA TRP A 19 -8.19 2.59 6.25
C TRP A 19 -8.80 2.81 4.86
N LEU A 20 -8.45 1.98 3.86
CA LEU A 20 -9.04 2.04 2.52
C LEU A 20 -10.55 1.73 2.52
N ILE A 21 -10.97 0.76 3.32
CA ILE A 21 -12.39 0.41 3.48
C ILE A 21 -13.15 1.54 4.20
N ALA A 22 -12.55 2.15 5.21
CA ALA A 22 -13.12 3.30 5.91
C ALA A 22 -13.20 4.54 5.00
N LEU A 23 -12.20 4.78 4.16
CA LEU A 23 -12.18 5.84 3.16
C LEU A 23 -13.34 5.68 2.17
N ARG A 24 -13.56 4.47 1.67
CA ARG A 24 -14.70 4.19 0.78
C ARG A 24 -16.02 4.58 1.44
N GLY A 25 -16.21 4.17 2.70
CA GLY A 25 -17.44 4.46 3.43
C GLY A 25 -18.68 3.90 2.73
N THR A 26 -19.82 4.58 2.91
CA THR A 26 -21.10 4.22 2.28
C THR A 26 -21.33 4.84 0.92
N ASP A 27 -20.62 5.93 0.59
CA ASP A 27 -20.67 6.62 -0.70
C ASP A 27 -19.30 6.50 -1.39
N ALA A 28 -19.05 5.32 -1.94
CA ALA A 28 -17.77 4.97 -2.55
C ALA A 28 -17.41 5.91 -3.70
N GLU A 29 -18.38 6.21 -4.57
CA GLU A 29 -18.16 7.02 -5.77
C GLU A 29 -17.70 8.44 -5.40
N SER A 30 -18.43 9.11 -4.51
CA SER A 30 -18.10 10.47 -4.09
C SER A 30 -16.79 10.53 -3.32
N ASN A 31 -16.58 9.63 -2.35
CA ASN A 31 -15.40 9.65 -1.49
C ASN A 31 -14.11 9.36 -2.27
N LEU A 32 -14.13 8.36 -3.15
CA LEU A 32 -12.94 7.97 -3.92
C LEU A 32 -12.63 8.98 -5.02
N LYS A 33 -13.65 9.61 -5.62
CA LYS A 33 -13.47 10.74 -6.53
C LYS A 33 -12.83 11.94 -5.83
N ALA A 34 -13.31 12.29 -4.64
CA ALA A 34 -12.76 13.39 -3.86
C ALA A 34 -11.32 13.11 -3.40
N MET A 35 -11.02 11.87 -2.98
CA MET A 35 -9.65 11.46 -2.66
C MET A 35 -8.75 11.48 -3.90
N GLY A 36 -9.22 10.97 -5.04
CA GLY A 36 -8.46 10.97 -6.29
C GLY A 36 -8.09 12.40 -6.72
N ALA A 37 -9.02 13.34 -6.62
CA ALA A 37 -8.76 14.76 -6.86
C ALA A 37 -7.73 15.35 -5.87
N ALA A 38 -7.83 15.01 -4.58
CA ALA A 38 -6.90 15.48 -3.55
C ALA A 38 -5.46 14.94 -3.80
N VAL A 39 -5.34 13.66 -4.14
CA VAL A 39 -4.06 13.01 -4.45
C VAL A 39 -3.47 13.55 -5.73
N TYR A 40 -4.28 13.72 -6.78
CA TYR A 40 -3.84 14.33 -8.03
C TYR A 40 -3.29 15.73 -7.78
N LYS A 41 -4.06 16.59 -7.09
CA LYS A 41 -3.60 17.95 -6.73
C LYS A 41 -2.33 17.93 -5.88
N PHE A 42 -2.21 16.96 -4.96
CA PHE A 42 -1.03 16.82 -4.12
C PHE A 42 0.22 16.44 -4.91
N LEU A 43 0.10 15.60 -5.95
CA LEU A 43 1.23 15.01 -6.68
C LEU A 43 1.55 15.67 -8.03
N ALA A 44 0.55 16.20 -8.75
CA ALA A 44 0.67 16.62 -10.15
C ALA A 44 1.75 17.69 -10.37
N ASP A 45 1.85 18.65 -9.45
CA ASP A 45 2.79 19.77 -9.54
C ASP A 45 4.11 19.52 -8.79
N LYS A 46 4.32 18.29 -8.26
CA LYS A 46 5.53 17.98 -7.50
C LYS A 46 6.72 17.79 -8.45
N PRO A 47 7.82 18.52 -8.23
CA PRO A 47 9.00 18.39 -9.07
C PRO A 47 9.65 17.02 -8.89
N VAL A 48 10.34 16.54 -9.93
CA VAL A 48 11.19 15.37 -9.84
C VAL A 48 12.41 15.69 -8.96
N GLY A 49 12.56 14.93 -7.88
CA GLY A 49 13.63 15.10 -6.89
C GLY A 49 13.07 15.10 -5.46
N LYS A 50 13.98 15.01 -4.48
CA LYS A 50 13.60 14.97 -3.07
C LYS A 50 12.97 16.29 -2.60
N MET A 51 11.70 16.25 -2.25
CA MET A 51 11.00 17.25 -1.45
C MET A 51 10.71 16.68 -0.06
N GLU A 52 10.91 17.50 0.98
CA GLU A 52 10.58 17.13 2.35
C GLU A 52 9.31 17.86 2.79
N LEU A 53 8.26 17.09 3.07
CA LEU A 53 7.02 17.59 3.63
C LEU A 53 6.88 17.03 5.05
N PRO A 54 6.95 17.86 6.11
CA PRO A 54 6.98 17.36 7.49
C PRO A 54 5.84 16.40 7.87
N ALA A 55 4.63 16.61 7.32
CA ALA A 55 3.50 15.72 7.53
C ALA A 55 3.74 14.35 6.85
N LEU A 56 4.21 14.35 5.61
CA LEU A 56 4.51 13.14 4.85
C LEU A 56 5.69 12.36 5.46
N GLU A 57 6.75 13.03 5.91
CA GLU A 57 7.90 12.36 6.54
C GLU A 57 7.52 11.57 7.79
N LYS A 58 6.52 12.03 8.56
CA LYS A 58 5.98 11.30 9.70
C LYS A 58 5.30 9.99 9.27
N VAL A 59 4.50 10.04 8.21
CA VAL A 59 3.82 8.85 7.66
C VAL A 59 4.84 7.90 7.02
N LYS A 60 5.80 8.43 6.25
CA LYS A 60 6.90 7.66 5.65
C LYS A 60 7.71 6.91 6.69
N ARG A 61 7.95 7.50 7.86
CA ARG A 61 8.65 6.84 8.97
C ARG A 61 7.88 5.60 9.44
N ILE A 62 6.56 5.72 9.63
CA ILE A 62 5.70 4.60 10.03
C ILE A 62 5.74 3.49 8.98
N SER A 63 5.56 3.84 7.70
CA SER A 63 5.69 2.88 6.59
C SER A 63 7.05 2.20 6.55
N LYS A 64 8.13 2.96 6.80
CA LYS A 64 9.50 2.43 6.84
C LYS A 64 9.72 1.48 8.02
N GLU A 65 9.10 1.74 9.18
CA GLU A 65 9.13 0.86 10.35
C GLU A 65 8.46 -0.48 10.04
N PHE A 66 7.27 -0.47 9.42
CA PHE A 66 6.60 -1.68 8.95
C PHE A 66 7.48 -2.46 7.96
N VAL A 67 8.02 -1.80 6.95
CA VAL A 67 8.85 -2.44 5.90
C VAL A 67 10.12 -3.07 6.49
N LYS A 68 10.64 -2.53 7.61
CA LYS A 68 11.80 -3.04 8.33
C LYS A 68 11.47 -4.11 9.37
N ASN A 69 10.21 -4.54 9.48
CA ASN A 69 9.82 -5.58 10.42
C ASN A 69 10.72 -6.83 10.26
N PRO A 70 11.28 -7.38 11.35
CA PRO A 70 12.18 -8.54 11.29
C PRO A 70 11.59 -9.75 10.53
N GLU A 71 10.27 -9.95 10.62
CA GLU A 71 9.55 -11.02 9.93
C GLU A 71 9.55 -10.85 8.40
N LEU A 72 9.79 -9.62 7.91
CA LEU A 72 9.87 -9.29 6.48
C LEU A 72 11.31 -9.14 5.97
N LYS A 73 12.32 -9.18 6.86
CA LYS A 73 13.72 -8.83 6.57
C LYS A 73 14.33 -9.61 5.40
N ASN A 74 13.96 -10.86 5.22
CA ASN A 74 14.55 -11.70 4.17
C ASN A 74 13.75 -11.68 2.86
N MET A 75 12.63 -10.96 2.82
CA MET A 75 11.77 -10.91 1.64
C MET A 75 12.26 -9.89 0.63
N VAL A 76 12.28 -10.27 -0.65
CA VAL A 76 12.72 -9.38 -1.74
C VAL A 76 11.92 -8.07 -1.80
N PRO A 77 10.57 -8.06 -1.67
CA PRO A 77 9.79 -6.82 -1.75
C PRO A 77 10.10 -5.84 -0.60
N ALA A 78 10.34 -6.35 0.60
CA ALA A 78 10.70 -5.54 1.75
C ALA A 78 12.10 -4.94 1.57
N ASN A 79 13.09 -5.75 1.20
CA ASN A 79 14.46 -5.29 0.96
C ASN A 79 14.56 -4.25 -0.16
N MET A 80 13.82 -4.47 -1.26
CA MET A 80 13.68 -3.49 -2.34
C MET A 80 13.18 -2.15 -1.81
N MET A 81 12.14 -2.19 -0.97
CA MET A 81 11.52 -0.99 -0.41
C MET A 81 12.42 -0.30 0.63
N VAL A 82 13.11 -1.05 1.51
CA VAL A 82 14.13 -0.50 2.42
C VAL A 82 15.20 0.24 1.63
N LYS A 83 15.68 -0.35 0.53
CA LYS A 83 16.67 0.30 -0.34
C LYS A 83 16.12 1.60 -0.92
N ARG A 84 14.87 1.63 -1.38
CA ARG A 84 14.19 2.85 -1.88
C ARG A 84 14.09 3.94 -0.81
N PHE A 85 13.72 3.59 0.43
CA PHE A 85 13.68 4.54 1.55
C PHE A 85 15.04 5.14 1.96
N ASN A 86 16.16 4.56 1.53
CA ASN A 86 17.51 4.96 1.94
C ASN A 86 18.37 5.48 0.78
N THR A 87 17.98 5.24 -0.46
CA THR A 87 18.76 5.62 -1.64
C THR A 87 18.11 6.86 -2.25
N PRO A 88 18.81 8.02 -2.27
CA PRO A 88 18.32 9.18 -2.98
C PRO A 88 17.99 8.83 -4.42
N MET A 89 16.89 9.36 -4.95
CA MET A 89 16.57 9.16 -6.36
C MET A 89 17.72 9.60 -7.27
N ASN A 90 18.12 8.72 -8.19
CA ASN A 90 19.14 9.03 -9.18
C ASN A 90 18.52 9.87 -10.31
N LYS A 91 18.72 11.19 -10.26
CA LYS A 91 18.26 12.14 -11.28
C LYS A 91 18.91 11.94 -12.67
N ASN A 92 20.00 11.16 -12.74
CA ASN A 92 20.79 10.92 -13.95
C ASN A 92 20.76 9.44 -14.35
N LEU A 93 19.56 8.85 -14.44
CA LEU A 93 19.38 7.54 -15.07
C LEU A 93 19.50 7.67 -16.60
N SER A 94 20.73 7.63 -17.12
CA SER A 94 20.99 7.62 -18.57
C SER A 94 20.91 6.21 -19.16
N GLY A 95 20.37 6.12 -20.38
CA GLY A 95 20.46 4.94 -21.26
C GLY A 95 19.93 3.63 -20.66
N TYR A 96 20.79 2.61 -20.63
CA TYR A 96 20.46 1.20 -20.36
C TYR A 96 19.81 0.97 -18.97
N ALA A 97 20.11 1.81 -17.98
CA ALA A 97 19.59 1.68 -16.62
C ALA A 97 18.07 1.95 -16.51
N ARG A 98 17.48 2.72 -17.45
CA ARG A 98 16.01 2.88 -17.58
C ARG A 98 15.33 1.62 -18.13
N TYR A 99 16.06 0.75 -18.82
CA TYR A 99 15.53 -0.44 -19.49
C TYR A 99 15.62 -1.72 -18.64
N ILE A 100 16.36 -1.69 -17.53
CA ILE A 100 16.46 -2.81 -16.59
C ILE A 100 15.16 -2.88 -15.79
N SER A 101 14.52 -4.05 -15.76
CA SER A 101 13.21 -4.36 -15.13
C SER A 101 13.08 -4.05 -13.64
N THR A 102 14.12 -3.50 -13.00
CA THR A 102 14.18 -3.12 -11.59
C THR A 102 13.92 -1.63 -11.33
N VAL A 103 13.93 -0.78 -12.37
CA VAL A 103 13.63 0.65 -12.27
C VAL A 103 12.28 0.93 -12.92
N ARG A 104 11.30 1.39 -12.14
CA ARG A 104 9.97 1.81 -12.64
C ARG A 104 10.03 3.27 -13.10
N GLU A 105 9.17 3.64 -14.04
CA GLU A 105 9.09 5.02 -14.55
C GLU A 105 8.85 6.04 -13.41
N SER A 106 8.02 5.69 -12.43
CA SER A 106 7.78 6.47 -11.21
C SER A 106 9.00 6.63 -10.30
N ASP A 107 10.11 5.93 -10.59
CA ASP A 107 11.38 6.08 -9.87
C ASP A 107 12.25 7.20 -10.43
N TYR A 108 11.85 7.87 -11.52
CA TYR A 108 12.65 8.94 -12.11
C TYR A 108 11.84 9.99 -12.87
N ASP A 109 10.58 9.72 -13.24
CA ASP A 109 9.70 10.69 -13.89
C ASP A 109 8.38 10.85 -13.10
N ASN A 110 7.76 12.03 -13.21
CA ASN A 110 6.43 12.27 -12.67
C ASN A 110 5.40 11.52 -13.55
N VAL A 111 5.02 10.32 -13.12
CA VAL A 111 4.11 9.44 -13.88
C VAL A 111 2.72 10.02 -14.08
N LEU A 112 2.28 10.97 -13.24
CA LEU A 112 1.02 11.68 -13.51
C LEU A 112 1.14 12.54 -14.78
N GLN A 113 2.28 13.20 -14.95
CA GLN A 113 2.54 14.03 -16.13
C GLN A 113 2.89 13.19 -17.36
N THR A 114 3.81 12.21 -17.23
CA THR A 114 4.27 11.44 -18.39
C THR A 114 3.20 10.52 -18.97
N LYS A 115 2.33 9.96 -18.12
CA LYS A 115 1.19 9.14 -18.56
C LYS A 115 -0.08 9.95 -18.78
N GLY A 116 -0.05 11.28 -18.57
CA GLY A 116 -1.22 12.15 -18.74
C GLY A 116 -2.41 11.77 -17.86
N LEU A 117 -2.14 11.28 -16.63
CA LEU A 117 -3.19 10.87 -15.70
C LEU A 117 -3.97 12.10 -15.25
N THR A 118 -5.30 11.98 -15.16
CA THR A 118 -6.16 13.02 -14.61
C THR A 118 -6.60 12.68 -13.19
N ALA A 119 -7.29 13.61 -12.52
CA ALA A 119 -7.93 13.33 -11.24
C ALA A 119 -8.92 12.16 -11.31
N GLU A 120 -9.65 12.04 -12.42
CA GLU A 120 -10.57 10.94 -12.69
C GLU A 120 -9.82 9.61 -12.81
N THR A 121 -8.72 9.57 -13.57
CA THR A 121 -7.92 8.34 -13.69
C THR A 121 -7.29 7.93 -12.35
N VAL A 122 -6.88 8.89 -11.53
CA VAL A 122 -6.39 8.60 -10.17
C VAL A 122 -7.50 8.04 -9.29
N ALA A 123 -8.73 8.56 -9.40
CA ALA A 123 -9.89 8.04 -8.66
C ALA A 123 -10.28 6.62 -9.10
N GLU A 124 -10.27 6.33 -10.41
CA GLU A 124 -10.51 4.98 -10.95
C GLU A 124 -9.46 3.98 -10.45
N ASN A 125 -8.18 4.35 -10.58
CA ASN A 125 -7.06 3.58 -10.07
C ASN A 125 -7.18 3.31 -8.56
N LEU A 126 -7.59 4.30 -7.79
CA LEU A 126 -7.82 4.14 -6.36
C LEU A 126 -9.00 3.20 -6.07
N SER A 127 -10.06 3.28 -6.87
CA SER A 127 -11.22 2.39 -6.76
C SER A 127 -10.82 0.93 -7.00
N ASP A 128 -9.99 0.67 -8.02
CA ASP A 128 -9.44 -0.66 -8.27
C ASP A 128 -8.61 -1.18 -7.09
N VAL A 129 -7.78 -0.31 -6.48
CA VAL A 129 -6.98 -0.64 -5.29
C VAL A 129 -7.89 -1.02 -4.11
N VAL A 130 -8.92 -0.21 -3.83
CA VAL A 130 -9.88 -0.45 -2.75
C VAL A 130 -10.63 -1.76 -2.98
N ASP A 131 -11.14 -1.98 -4.18
CA ASP A 131 -11.88 -3.19 -4.57
C ASP A 131 -11.02 -4.46 -4.44
N GLY A 132 -9.76 -4.40 -4.89
CA GLY A 132 -8.82 -5.51 -4.76
C GLY A 132 -8.52 -5.85 -3.30
N CYS A 133 -8.35 -4.82 -2.47
CA CYS A 133 -8.11 -4.98 -1.04
C CYS A 133 -9.35 -5.48 -0.29
N GLU A 134 -10.55 -5.03 -0.64
CA GLU A 134 -11.80 -5.55 -0.07
C GLU A 134 -11.98 -7.03 -0.40
N LYS A 135 -11.91 -7.40 -1.68
CA LYS A 135 -12.08 -8.80 -2.12
C LYS A 135 -11.08 -9.74 -1.46
N PHE A 136 -9.87 -9.23 -1.19
CA PHE A 136 -8.89 -9.95 -0.39
C PHE A 136 -9.35 -10.10 1.06
N LEU A 137 -9.68 -8.98 1.71
CA LEU A 137 -10.07 -8.95 3.12
C LEU A 137 -11.31 -9.81 3.41
N GLU A 138 -12.33 -9.75 2.57
CA GLU A 138 -13.56 -10.54 2.70
C GLU A 138 -13.33 -12.04 2.72
N LYS A 139 -12.29 -12.52 2.04
CA LYS A 139 -11.95 -13.94 2.02
C LYS A 139 -11.15 -14.36 3.25
N ILE A 140 -10.24 -13.51 3.73
CA ILE A 140 -9.34 -13.90 4.82
C ILE A 140 -9.93 -13.63 6.21
N LYS A 141 -10.87 -12.68 6.34
CA LYS A 141 -11.43 -12.29 7.64
C LYS A 141 -12.34 -13.37 8.21
N SER A 142 -12.24 -13.58 9.52
CA SER A 142 -13.27 -14.27 10.29
C SER A 142 -14.47 -13.33 10.49
N PRO A 143 -15.69 -13.69 10.05
CA PRO A 143 -16.86 -12.80 10.17
C PRO A 143 -17.15 -12.35 11.61
N ASP A 144 -16.92 -13.23 12.58
CA ASP A 144 -17.29 -13.01 13.98
C ASP A 144 -16.14 -12.42 14.82
N GLU A 145 -14.89 -12.64 14.41
CA GLU A 145 -13.71 -12.28 15.21
C GLU A 145 -12.94 -11.08 14.66
N TYR A 146 -13.12 -10.73 13.38
CA TYR A 146 -12.40 -9.64 12.75
C TYR A 146 -12.80 -8.27 13.30
N LYS A 147 -11.81 -7.52 13.80
CA LYS A 147 -12.00 -6.15 14.29
C LYS A 147 -11.30 -5.17 13.38
N SER A 148 -12.07 -4.33 12.69
CA SER A 148 -11.48 -3.25 11.90
C SER A 148 -10.72 -2.27 12.81
N ALA A 149 -9.56 -1.82 12.34
CA ALA A 149 -8.78 -0.79 13.02
C ALA A 149 -9.47 0.59 13.00
N TYR A 150 -10.40 0.82 12.07
CA TYR A 150 -11.11 2.09 11.92
C TYR A 150 -12.57 1.95 12.35
N SER A 151 -13.01 2.88 13.18
CA SER A 151 -14.41 2.96 13.59
C SER A 151 -15.27 3.57 12.50
N SER A 152 -16.60 3.40 12.60
CA SER A 152 -17.59 4.08 11.76
C SER A 152 -17.55 5.62 11.84
N LYS A 153 -16.72 6.21 12.71
CA LYS A 153 -16.49 7.66 12.77
C LYS A 153 -15.42 8.14 11.79
N ALA A 154 -14.50 7.26 11.38
CA ALA A 154 -13.45 7.57 10.41
C ALA A 154 -14.06 7.56 9.01
N THR A 155 -14.60 8.71 8.61
CA THR A 155 -15.33 8.91 7.34
C THR A 155 -14.72 10.09 6.61
N TRP A 156 -14.86 10.11 5.28
CA TRP A 156 -14.38 11.22 4.46
C TRP A 156 -14.88 12.58 4.98
N ASP A 157 -16.19 12.73 5.21
CA ASP A 157 -16.79 13.99 5.65
C ASP A 157 -16.24 14.52 6.97
N ARG A 158 -15.93 13.61 7.90
CA ARG A 158 -15.44 13.99 9.24
C ARG A 158 -13.93 14.22 9.28
N SER A 159 -13.19 13.54 8.42
CA SER A 159 -11.72 13.52 8.46
C SER A 159 -11.06 14.35 7.38
N CYS A 160 -11.58 14.28 6.15
CA CYS A 160 -10.88 14.75 4.95
C CYS A 160 -11.60 15.94 4.28
N ALA A 161 -12.92 16.08 4.38
CA ALA A 161 -13.63 17.10 3.61
C ALA A 161 -13.16 18.54 3.87
N LYS A 162 -12.69 18.85 5.10
CA LYS A 162 -12.14 20.16 5.45
C LYS A 162 -10.69 20.37 5.00
N ASP A 163 -9.91 19.29 4.98
CA ASP A 163 -8.51 19.28 4.57
C ASP A 163 -8.21 17.98 3.79
N PRO A 164 -8.58 17.94 2.50
CA PRO A 164 -8.38 16.73 1.69
C PRO A 164 -6.90 16.37 1.52
N GLU A 165 -6.01 17.38 1.60
CA GLU A 165 -4.57 17.18 1.48
C GLU A 165 -4.02 16.36 2.65
N ALA A 166 -4.51 16.55 3.88
CA ALA A 166 -4.11 15.75 5.03
C ALA A 166 -4.35 14.25 4.80
N CYS A 167 -5.48 13.87 4.22
CA CYS A 167 -5.76 12.47 3.90
C CYS A 167 -4.97 11.96 2.67
N ALA A 168 -4.72 12.83 1.68
CA ALA A 168 -3.84 12.50 0.56
C ALA A 168 -2.41 12.19 1.05
N VAL A 169 -1.90 12.98 2.01
CA VAL A 169 -0.60 12.74 2.66
C VAL A 169 -0.57 11.37 3.35
N VAL A 170 -1.65 10.98 4.04
CA VAL A 170 -1.75 9.64 4.64
C VAL A 170 -1.67 8.57 3.55
N LEU A 171 -2.51 8.64 2.51
CA LEU A 171 -2.53 7.64 1.43
C LEU A 171 -1.16 7.51 0.74
N VAL A 172 -0.58 8.62 0.31
CA VAL A 172 0.73 8.65 -0.36
C VAL A 172 1.81 8.09 0.56
N GLY A 173 1.78 8.45 1.84
CA GLY A 173 2.76 7.98 2.80
C GLY A 173 2.64 6.50 3.17
N ILE A 174 1.43 5.92 3.18
CA ILE A 174 1.21 4.48 3.45
C ILE A 174 1.30 3.60 2.21
N ALA A 175 1.27 4.17 1.00
CA ALA A 175 1.37 3.42 -0.24
C ALA A 175 2.59 2.48 -0.32
N PRO A 176 3.81 2.87 0.11
CA PRO A 176 4.94 1.94 0.22
C PRO A 176 4.66 0.72 1.11
N MET A 177 3.99 0.92 2.24
CA MET A 177 3.62 -0.16 3.17
C MET A 177 2.57 -1.08 2.55
N LEU A 178 1.52 -0.52 1.91
CA LEU A 178 0.51 -1.30 1.18
C LEU A 178 1.15 -2.15 0.09
N TYR A 179 2.01 -1.54 -0.75
CA TYR A 179 2.72 -2.23 -1.82
C TYR A 179 3.58 -3.38 -1.29
N THR A 180 4.42 -3.09 -0.29
CA THR A 180 5.32 -4.10 0.27
C THR A 180 4.55 -5.23 0.95
N GLY A 181 3.55 -4.90 1.78
CA GLY A 181 2.75 -5.90 2.50
C GLY A 181 2.02 -6.85 1.56
N LEU A 182 1.34 -6.31 0.54
CA LEU A 182 0.63 -7.13 -0.45
C LEU A 182 1.58 -8.01 -1.26
N ARG A 183 2.75 -7.49 -1.65
CA ARG A 183 3.76 -8.28 -2.36
C ARG A 183 4.36 -9.38 -1.49
N CYS A 184 4.69 -9.07 -0.25
CA CYS A 184 5.20 -10.05 0.71
C CYS A 184 4.19 -11.16 0.93
N LEU A 185 2.91 -10.84 1.17
CA LEU A 185 1.88 -11.87 1.32
C LEU A 185 1.75 -12.74 0.07
N ARG A 186 1.78 -12.15 -1.12
CA ARG A 186 1.69 -12.91 -2.37
C ARG A 186 2.87 -13.87 -2.56
N GLU A 187 4.09 -13.42 -2.25
CA GLU A 187 5.32 -14.23 -2.33
C GLU A 187 5.30 -15.38 -1.32
N ALA A 188 5.06 -15.08 -0.03
CA ALA A 188 4.98 -16.11 1.01
C ALA A 188 3.84 -17.11 0.77
N SER A 189 2.70 -16.64 0.26
CA SER A 189 1.58 -17.53 -0.09
C SER A 189 1.93 -18.46 -1.25
N HIS A 190 2.73 -18.00 -2.22
CA HIS A 190 3.20 -18.84 -3.31
C HIS A 190 4.23 -19.85 -2.81
N ASP A 191 5.20 -19.43 -2.01
CA ASP A 191 6.24 -20.31 -1.47
C ASP A 191 5.65 -21.41 -0.58
N ASP A 192 4.62 -21.10 0.22
CA ASP A 192 3.88 -22.06 1.04
C ASP A 192 3.12 -23.11 0.21
N THR A 193 2.88 -22.86 -1.10
CA THR A 193 2.30 -23.87 -2.01
C THR A 193 3.32 -24.81 -2.63
N LEU A 194 4.61 -24.50 -2.54
CA LEU A 194 5.67 -25.32 -3.12
C LEU A 194 6.08 -26.45 -2.15
N PRO A 195 6.53 -27.60 -2.66
CA PRO A 195 7.14 -28.63 -1.81
C PRO A 195 8.31 -28.01 -1.04
N VAL A 196 8.42 -28.30 0.26
CA VAL A 196 9.48 -27.75 1.14
C VAL A 196 10.84 -28.06 0.53
N SER A 197 11.44 -27.07 -0.13
CA SER A 197 12.81 -27.18 -0.61
C SER A 197 13.74 -27.02 0.60
N PRO A 198 14.68 -27.95 0.84
CA PRO A 198 15.62 -27.84 1.95
C PRO A 198 16.55 -26.60 1.87
N PHE A 199 16.51 -25.87 0.74
CA PHE A 199 17.32 -24.67 0.50
C PHE A 199 16.50 -23.37 0.40
N ALA A 200 15.16 -23.45 0.45
CA ALA A 200 14.34 -22.25 0.45
C ALA A 200 14.32 -21.65 1.87
N PRO A 201 14.69 -20.37 2.05
CA PRO A 201 14.45 -19.71 3.33
C PRO A 201 12.94 -19.74 3.57
N CYS A 202 12.50 -20.45 4.62
CA CYS A 202 11.10 -20.51 5.00
C CYS A 202 10.58 -19.11 5.35
N THR A 203 10.04 -18.38 4.37
CA THR A 203 9.24 -17.17 4.55
C THR A 203 7.85 -17.60 4.99
N GLY A 204 7.76 -18.10 6.24
CA GLY A 204 6.52 -18.68 6.73
C GLY A 204 5.36 -17.70 6.61
N LEU A 205 4.32 -18.08 5.87
CA LEU A 205 3.12 -17.27 5.63
C LEU A 205 2.53 -16.72 6.95
N GLY A 206 2.57 -17.51 8.02
CA GLY A 206 2.13 -17.08 9.36
C GLY A 206 2.91 -15.89 9.92
N TYR A 207 4.23 -15.84 9.71
CA TYR A 207 5.06 -14.71 10.13
C TYR A 207 4.72 -13.44 9.32
N VAL A 208 4.49 -13.60 8.01
CA VAL A 208 4.11 -12.47 7.14
C VAL A 208 2.72 -11.95 7.48
N LEU A 209 1.75 -12.84 7.76
CA LEU A 209 0.41 -12.44 8.23
C LEU A 209 0.46 -11.69 9.56
N ARG A 210 1.27 -12.17 10.50
CA ARG A 210 1.50 -11.49 11.79
C ARG A 210 2.11 -10.11 11.60
N ALA A 211 3.15 -10.01 10.76
CA ALA A 211 3.77 -8.72 10.43
C ALA A 211 2.78 -7.76 9.76
N ALA A 212 1.92 -8.30 8.88
CA ALA A 212 0.83 -7.58 8.24
C ALA A 212 -0.25 -7.11 9.23
N GLY A 213 -0.24 -7.57 10.48
CA GLY A 213 -1.18 -7.17 11.52
C GLY A 213 -2.39 -8.08 11.67
N TYR A 214 -2.42 -9.23 11.00
CA TYR A 214 -3.48 -10.23 11.17
C TYR A 214 -3.13 -11.17 12.32
N ASP A 215 -3.99 -11.23 13.33
CA ASP A 215 -3.93 -12.30 14.33
C ASP A 215 -4.59 -13.58 13.81
N GLY A 216 -4.13 -14.73 14.30
CA GLY A 216 -4.64 -16.04 13.87
C GLY A 216 -6.14 -16.24 14.14
N SER A 217 -6.68 -15.58 15.16
CA SER A 217 -8.11 -15.59 15.52
C SER A 217 -8.97 -14.75 14.54
N GLU A 218 -8.45 -13.60 14.11
CA GLU A 218 -9.12 -12.71 13.15
C GLU A 218 -9.15 -13.27 11.73
N CYS A 219 -8.37 -14.32 11.48
CA CYS A 219 -8.28 -15.05 10.24
C CYS A 219 -9.28 -16.21 10.20
N CYS A 220 -9.80 -16.52 9.01
CA CYS A 220 -10.66 -17.70 8.85
C CYS A 220 -9.88 -18.98 9.19
N ALA A 221 -10.55 -19.99 9.77
CA ALA A 221 -9.91 -21.24 10.23
C ALA A 221 -9.24 -22.09 9.13
N LYS A 222 -9.26 -21.65 7.87
CA LYS A 222 -8.77 -22.36 6.68
C LYS A 222 -7.64 -21.62 5.96
N ILE A 223 -6.88 -20.76 6.65
CA ILE A 223 -5.77 -20.05 6.01
C ILE A 223 -4.63 -21.03 5.66
N SER A 224 -4.34 -21.11 4.36
CA SER A 224 -3.19 -21.76 3.76
C SER A 224 -2.62 -20.86 2.65
N GLY A 225 -1.40 -21.11 2.18
CA GLY A 225 -0.81 -20.37 1.06
C GLY A 225 -1.68 -20.35 -0.18
N SER A 226 -2.23 -21.50 -0.58
CA SER A 226 -3.12 -21.57 -1.75
C SER A 226 -4.40 -20.75 -1.57
N TYR A 227 -4.93 -20.71 -0.34
CA TYR A 227 -6.10 -19.92 0.00
C TYR A 227 -5.81 -18.41 -0.07
N VAL A 228 -4.73 -17.96 0.58
CA VAL A 228 -4.33 -16.54 0.60
C VAL A 228 -3.95 -16.07 -0.81
N LEU A 229 -3.25 -16.89 -1.59
CA LEU A 229 -2.90 -16.57 -2.98
C LEU A 229 -4.16 -16.40 -3.84
N LYS A 230 -5.18 -17.25 -3.66
CA LYS A 230 -6.48 -17.12 -4.33
C LYS A 230 -7.26 -15.90 -3.83
N ALA A 231 -7.10 -15.53 -2.56
CA ALA A 231 -7.69 -14.31 -2.02
C ALA A 231 -7.08 -13.05 -2.66
N LEU A 232 -5.77 -13.06 -2.88
CA LEU A 232 -5.00 -12.00 -3.54
C LEU A 232 -5.16 -11.95 -5.06
N LYS A 233 -6.05 -12.75 -5.68
CA LYS A 233 -6.25 -12.74 -7.13
C LYS A 233 -6.63 -11.37 -7.69
N GLY A 234 -7.34 -10.55 -6.90
CA GLY A 234 -7.66 -9.16 -7.26
C GLY A 234 -6.50 -8.18 -7.12
N VAL A 235 -5.42 -8.57 -6.44
CA VAL A 235 -4.21 -7.77 -6.22
C VAL A 235 -3.14 -8.22 -7.21
N ASP A 236 -3.30 -7.83 -8.46
CA ASP A 236 -2.39 -8.19 -9.54
C ASP A 236 -1.20 -7.24 -9.69
N LYS A 237 -0.36 -7.47 -10.71
CA LYS A 237 0.81 -6.62 -10.98
C LYS A 237 0.43 -5.19 -11.36
N GLY A 238 -0.74 -5.00 -12.00
CA GLY A 238 -1.25 -3.69 -12.39
C GLY A 238 -1.68 -2.89 -11.16
N LEU A 239 -2.45 -3.50 -10.26
CA LEU A 239 -2.85 -2.88 -8.99
C LEU A 239 -1.63 -2.52 -8.12
N LEU A 240 -0.64 -3.42 -8.03
CA LEU A 240 0.64 -3.11 -7.38
C LEU A 240 1.46 -2.03 -8.12
N GLY A 241 1.24 -1.85 -9.42
CA GLY A 241 1.76 -0.72 -10.20
C GLY A 241 1.16 0.59 -9.72
N ILE A 242 -0.16 0.65 -9.64
CA ILE A 242 -0.92 1.80 -9.16
C ILE A 242 -0.46 2.23 -7.76
N ILE A 243 -0.43 1.32 -6.79
CA ILE A 243 -0.03 1.66 -5.41
C ILE A 243 1.39 2.25 -5.39
N TYR A 244 2.30 1.70 -6.20
CA TYR A 244 3.67 2.20 -6.29
C TYR A 244 3.76 3.59 -6.92
N ASP A 245 2.96 3.85 -7.95
CA ASP A 245 2.86 5.17 -8.58
C ASP A 245 2.26 6.19 -7.58
N LEU A 246 1.25 5.81 -6.79
CA LEU A 246 0.67 6.68 -5.76
C LEU A 246 1.63 7.01 -4.60
N ALA A 247 2.71 6.25 -4.41
CA ALA A 247 3.70 6.53 -3.38
C ALA A 247 4.56 7.79 -3.66
N GLY A 248 4.50 8.35 -4.87
CA GLY A 248 5.19 9.60 -5.18
C GLY A 248 6.72 9.48 -5.10
N PHE A 249 7.29 8.30 -5.42
CA PHE A 249 8.74 8.06 -5.29
C PHE A 249 9.58 9.11 -6.04
N TRP A 250 9.12 9.60 -7.19
CA TRP A 250 9.80 10.65 -7.93
C TRP A 250 9.94 11.98 -7.16
N ALA A 251 9.05 12.27 -6.23
CA ALA A 251 8.94 13.57 -5.56
C ALA A 251 9.45 13.58 -4.13
N PHE A 252 9.49 12.44 -3.45
CA PHE A 252 9.70 12.41 -1.99
C PHE A 252 10.86 11.52 -1.53
N TYR A 253 11.56 10.85 -2.44
CA TYR A 253 12.61 9.87 -2.15
C TYR A 253 13.86 10.15 -3.00
#